data_AF-A0A943YXY1-F1
#
_entry.id   AF-A0A943YXY1-F1
#
_cell.length_a   1.000
_cell.length_b   1.000
_cell.length_c   1.000
_cell.angle_alpha   90.00
_cell.angle_beta   90.00
_cell.angle_gamma   90.00
#
_symmetry.space_group_name_H-M   'P 1'
#
loop_
_entity.id
_entity.type
_entity.pdbx_description
1 polymer ?
#
loop_
_entity_poly.entity_id
_entity_poly.type
_entity_poly.pdbx_seq_one_letter_code
_entity_poly.pdbx_strand_id
1 'polypeptide(L)'
;MAETLTHIDEQGDVRMVDVSQKADTERVAVAEGFIAMKPETLDLITSGAAAKGDVLACARVAGVMAAKKTSELIPMCHPLNITKAKVSCEPVRAGERPDGLAGI
;
A
#
# COMPACT_ATOMS: atom_id res chain seq x y z
N MET A 1 22.86 -18.56 2.13
CA MET A 1 22.53 -18.54 3.57
C MET A 1 21.03 -18.60 3.67
N ALA A 2 20.47 -19.60 4.33
CA ALA A 2 19.03 -19.64 4.57
C ALA A 2 18.70 -18.50 5.54
N GLU A 3 17.89 -17.53 5.12
CA GLU A 3 17.52 -16.42 5.97
C GLU A 3 16.62 -16.93 7.10
N THR A 4 17.07 -16.78 8.34
CA THR A 4 16.29 -17.16 9.52
C THR A 4 15.06 -16.27 9.60
N LEU A 5 13.87 -16.86 9.52
CA LEU A 5 12.60 -16.14 9.68
C LEU A 5 12.53 -15.53 11.07
N THR A 6 12.36 -14.21 11.18
CA THR A 6 12.39 -13.53 12.48
C THR A 6 11.06 -13.55 13.22
N HIS A 7 9.94 -13.76 12.51
CA HIS A 7 8.59 -13.82 13.09
C HIS A 7 8.15 -15.21 13.51
N ILE A 8 9.01 -16.21 13.33
CA ILE A 8 8.78 -17.60 13.71
C ILE A 8 9.92 -17.98 14.65
N ASP A 9 9.61 -18.62 15.77
CA ASP A 9 10.64 -19.12 16.69
C ASP A 9 11.17 -20.50 16.28
N GLU A 10 12.08 -21.05 17.09
CA GLU A 10 12.71 -22.34 16.84
C GLU A 10 11.73 -23.53 16.90
N GLN A 11 10.54 -23.32 17.49
CA GLN A 11 9.48 -24.32 17.62
C GLN A 11 8.42 -24.19 16.49
N GLY A 12 8.49 -23.12 15.69
CA GLY A 12 7.54 -22.84 14.62
C GLY A 12 6.41 -21.90 15.02
N ASP A 13 6.42 -21.36 16.25
CA ASP A 13 5.39 -20.48 16.76
C ASP A 13 5.61 -19.04 16.32
N VAL A 14 4.51 -18.34 16.05
CA VAL A 14 4.52 -16.96 15.56
C VAL A 14 4.67 -15.99 16.74
N ARG A 15 5.64 -15.08 16.64
CA ARG A 15 5.87 -14.05 17.66
C ARG A 15 6.18 -12.68 17.08
N MET A 16 5.82 -11.65 17.85
CA MET A 16 6.27 -10.29 17.61
C MET A 16 7.70 -10.15 18.12
N VAL A 17 8.60 -9.62 17.28
CA VAL A 17 10.02 -9.47 17.61
C VAL A 17 10.23 -8.27 18.52
N ASP A 18 11.02 -8.40 19.58
CA ASP A 18 11.44 -7.23 20.37
C ASP A 18 12.41 -6.36 19.56
N VAL A 19 12.11 -5.07 19.49
CA VAL A 19 12.90 -4.06 18.77
C VAL A 19 13.48 -2.98 19.68
N SER A 20 13.36 -3.13 21.01
CA SER A 20 13.77 -2.15 22.02
C SER A 20 15.24 -1.72 21.95
N GLN A 21 16.14 -2.61 21.53
CA GLN A 21 17.57 -2.32 21.40
C GLN A 21 17.96 -1.71 20.05
N LYS A 22 17.02 -1.55 19.12
CA LYS A 22 17.30 -0.94 17.82
C LYS A 22 17.28 0.58 17.97
N ALA A 23 18.30 1.25 17.41
CA ALA A 23 18.36 2.70 17.42
C ALA A 23 17.26 3.33 16.55
N ASP A 24 16.71 4.44 17.05
CA ASP A 24 15.79 5.27 16.28
C ASP A 24 16.53 5.95 15.12
N THR A 25 15.94 5.85 13.93
CA THR A 25 16.49 6.32 12.66
C THR A 25 15.34 6.83 11.79
N GLU A 26 15.63 7.76 10.88
CA GLU A 26 14.66 8.13 9.85
C GLU A 26 14.48 6.96 8.87
N ARG A 27 13.21 6.61 8.57
CA ARG A 27 12.87 5.50 7.70
C ARG A 27 11.81 5.90 6.69
N VAL A 28 12.02 5.50 5.45
CA VAL A 28 11.10 5.71 4.33
C VAL A 28 10.92 4.40 3.57
N ALA A 29 9.69 4.10 3.19
CA ALA A 29 9.35 2.98 2.32
C ALA A 29 8.42 3.48 1.21
N VAL A 30 8.59 2.91 0.02
CA VAL A 30 7.75 3.17 -1.16
C VAL A 30 7.21 1.83 -1.65
N ALA A 31 5.92 1.77 -1.92
CA ALA A 31 5.24 0.61 -2.49
C ALA A 31 4.32 1.09 -3.62
N GLU A 32 4.16 0.26 -4.64
CA GLU A 32 3.29 0.50 -5.78
C GLU A 32 2.36 -0.69 -6.03
N GLY A 33 1.28 -0.45 -6.75
CA GLY A 33 0.33 -1.46 -7.18
C GLY A 33 -0.42 -0.96 -8.41
N PHE A 34 -1.16 -1.84 -9.07
CA PHE A 34 -1.91 -1.49 -10.26
C PHE A 34 -3.28 -2.14 -10.26
N ILE A 35 -4.29 -1.34 -10.62
CA ILE A 35 -5.67 -1.80 -10.80
C ILE A 35 -5.98 -1.74 -12.29
N ALA A 36 -5.92 -2.90 -12.95
CA ALA A 36 -6.33 -3.03 -14.34
C ALA A 36 -7.84 -2.83 -14.48
N MET A 37 -8.26 -2.09 -15.49
CA MET A 37 -9.66 -1.86 -15.82
C MET A 37 -9.86 -1.66 -17.32
N LYS A 38 -11.11 -1.58 -17.75
CA LYS A 38 -11.41 -1.25 -19.15
C LYS A 38 -11.06 0.22 -19.44
N PRO A 39 -10.63 0.57 -20.67
CA PRO A 39 -10.33 1.96 -21.04
C PRO A 39 -11.49 2.92 -20.75
N GLU A 40 -12.74 2.49 -21.00
CA GLU A 40 -13.93 3.32 -20.77
C GLU A 40 -14.16 3.58 -19.28
N THR A 41 -13.72 2.66 -18.41
CA THR A 41 -13.78 2.87 -16.95
C THR A 41 -12.77 3.92 -16.52
N LEU A 42 -11.55 3.88 -17.06
CA LEU A 42 -10.52 4.89 -16.79
C LEU A 42 -10.96 6.28 -17.27
N ASP A 43 -11.63 6.36 -18.43
CA ASP A 43 -12.20 7.60 -18.94
C ASP A 43 -13.26 8.20 -18.00
N LEU A 44 -14.15 7.38 -17.46
CA LEU A 44 -15.14 7.84 -16.47
C LEU A 44 -14.49 8.38 -15.19
N ILE A 45 -13.41 7.73 -14.73
CA ILE A 45 -12.67 8.18 -13.55
C ILE A 45 -11.96 9.50 -13.83
N THR A 46 -11.21 9.58 -14.93
CA THR A 46 -10.39 10.75 -15.28
C THR A 46 -11.23 11.97 -15.69
N SER A 47 -12.44 11.76 -16.21
CA SER A 47 -13.41 12.83 -16.51
C SER A 47 -14.22 13.30 -15.30
N GLY A 48 -14.12 12.61 -14.15
CA GLY A 48 -14.93 12.93 -12.96
C GLY A 48 -16.42 12.54 -13.10
N ALA A 49 -16.79 11.75 -14.12
CA ALA A 49 -18.16 11.33 -14.40
C ALA A 49 -18.55 10.02 -13.67
N ALA A 50 -17.72 9.53 -12.75
CA ALA A 50 -18.01 8.33 -11.98
C ALA A 50 -19.26 8.55 -11.10
N ALA A 51 -20.20 7.59 -11.15
CA ALA A 51 -21.45 7.66 -10.40
C ALA A 51 -21.28 7.76 -8.87
N LYS A 52 -20.10 7.40 -8.35
CA LYS A 52 -19.75 7.43 -6.92
C LYS A 52 -18.99 8.70 -6.50
N GLY A 53 -18.88 9.70 -7.38
CA GLY A 53 -18.09 10.91 -7.16
C GLY A 53 -16.59 10.70 -7.40
N ASP A 54 -15.75 11.50 -6.75
CA ASP A 54 -14.29 11.44 -6.91
C ASP A 54 -13.70 10.20 -6.24
N VAL A 55 -13.59 9.13 -7.04
CA VAL A 55 -13.05 7.85 -6.60
C VAL A 55 -11.55 7.93 -6.26
N LEU A 56 -10.80 8.85 -6.85
CA LEU A 56 -9.36 8.99 -6.59
C LEU A 56 -9.10 9.73 -5.29
N ALA A 57 -9.89 10.76 -4.97
CA ALA A 57 -9.85 11.38 -3.66
C ALA A 57 -10.19 10.37 -2.56
N CYS A 58 -11.24 9.58 -2.77
CA CYS A 58 -11.61 8.51 -1.85
C CYS A 58 -10.46 7.50 -1.66
N ALA A 59 -9.85 7.02 -2.74
CA ALA A 59 -8.72 6.08 -2.70
C ALA A 59 -7.51 6.63 -1.92
N ARG A 60 -7.17 7.92 -2.12
CA ARG A 60 -6.07 8.56 -1.38
C ARG A 60 -6.33 8.63 0.12
N VAL A 61 -7.54 9.03 0.53
CA VAL A 61 -7.92 9.06 1.95
C VAL A 61 -7.91 7.65 2.54
N ALA A 62 -8.51 6.69 1.84
CA ALA A 62 -8.54 5.30 2.26
C ALA A 62 -7.14 4.72 2.46
N GLY A 63 -6.21 4.95 1.53
CA GLY A 63 -4.84 4.47 1.64
C GLY A 63 -4.05 5.11 2.79
N VAL A 64 -4.22 6.42 3.03
CA VAL A 64 -3.60 7.09 4.20
C VAL A 64 -4.17 6.54 5.51
N MET A 65 -5.47 6.27 5.58
CA MET A 65 -6.08 5.62 6.74
C MET A 65 -5.57 4.18 6.93
N ALA A 66 -5.45 3.42 5.84
CA ALA A 66 -4.95 2.05 5.87
C ALA A 66 -3.50 1.98 6.38
N ALA A 67 -2.62 2.89 5.94
CA ALA A 67 -1.24 2.97 6.42
C ALA A 67 -1.15 3.15 7.95
N LYS A 68 -2.03 3.98 8.53
CA LYS A 68 -2.07 4.17 9.99
C LYS A 68 -2.66 2.99 10.74
N LYS A 69 -3.46 2.16 10.07
CA LYS A 69 -4.10 0.97 10.63
C LYS A 69 -3.30 -0.32 10.40
N THR A 70 -2.10 -0.25 9.84
CA THR A 70 -1.32 -1.44 9.48
C THR A 70 -1.10 -2.40 10.66
N SER A 71 -0.78 -1.91 11.87
CA SER A 71 -0.61 -2.77 13.04
C SER A 71 -1.91 -3.34 13.61
N GLU A 72 -3.07 -2.76 13.27
CA GLU A 72 -4.38 -3.35 13.58
C GLU A 72 -4.72 -4.49 12.60
N LEU A 73 -4.25 -4.39 11.34
CA LEU A 73 -4.57 -5.31 10.26
C LEU A 73 -3.57 -6.48 10.14
N ILE A 74 -2.29 -6.24 10.43
CA ILE A 74 -1.21 -7.22 10.30
C ILE A 74 -0.74 -7.64 11.69
N PRO A 75 -0.99 -8.90 12.13
CA PRO A 75 -0.84 -9.31 13.54
C PRO A 75 0.52 -9.04 14.17
N MET A 76 1.62 -9.19 13.42
CA MET A 76 2.98 -9.09 13.94
C MET A 76 3.66 -7.75 13.65
N CYS A 77 2.93 -6.77 13.13
CA CYS A 77 3.45 -5.42 12.94
C CYS A 77 3.45 -4.65 14.26
N HIS A 78 4.57 -4.00 14.56
CA HIS A 78 4.63 -3.02 15.64
C HIS A 78 3.74 -1.81 15.33
N PRO A 79 3.07 -1.21 16.33
CA PRO A 79 2.48 0.10 16.16
C PRO A 79 3.60 1.14 15.96
N LEU A 80 3.51 1.91 14.89
CA LEU A 80 4.50 2.94 14.54
C LEU A 80 3.86 4.32 14.50
N ASN A 81 4.59 5.32 15.01
CA ASN A 81 4.21 6.73 14.89
C ASN A 81 4.55 7.24 13.48
N ILE A 82 3.62 7.04 12.53
CA ILE A 82 3.78 7.52 11.15
C ILE A 82 3.81 9.04 11.13
N THR A 83 4.94 9.62 10.74
CA THR A 83 5.13 11.07 10.59
C THR A 83 4.54 11.61 9.29
N LYS A 84 4.57 10.81 8.21
CA LYS A 84 4.01 11.15 6.90
C LYS A 84 3.54 9.90 6.16
N ALA A 85 2.31 9.93 5.66
CA ALA A 85 1.79 8.98 4.69
C ALA A 85 1.23 9.73 3.48
N LYS A 86 1.58 9.31 2.28
CA LYS A 86 1.11 9.88 1.01
C LYS A 86 0.70 8.73 0.08
N VAL A 87 -0.41 8.92 -0.61
CA VAL A 87 -0.86 8.02 -1.69
C VAL A 87 -1.05 8.86 -2.94
N SER A 88 -0.43 8.44 -4.04
CA SER A 88 -0.67 8.95 -5.39
C SER A 88 -1.40 7.90 -6.21
N CYS A 89 -2.25 8.35 -7.12
CA CYS A 89 -2.98 7.51 -8.05
C CYS A 89 -2.81 8.16 -9.42
N GLU A 90 -2.21 7.45 -10.36
CA GLU A 90 -1.82 7.99 -11.66
C GLU A 90 -2.48 7.15 -12.76
N PRO A 91 -3.27 7.75 -13.66
CA PRO A 91 -3.91 7.00 -14.73
C PRO A 91 -2.86 6.49 -15.72
N VAL A 92 -2.98 5.24 -16.11
CA VAL A 92 -2.17 4.60 -17.15
C VAL A 92 -3.08 4.24 -18.33
N ARG A 93 -2.80 4.81 -19.49
CA ARG A 93 -3.55 4.54 -20.73
C ARG A 93 -3.06 3.25 -21.39
N ALA A 94 -3.93 2.66 -22.21
CA ALA A 94 -3.59 1.47 -22.97
C ALA A 94 -2.35 1.73 -23.84
N GLY A 95 -1.35 0.85 -23.73
CA GLY A 95 -0.07 0.97 -24.45
C GLY A 95 1.02 1.77 -23.73
N GLU A 96 0.73 2.44 -22.60
CA GLU A 96 1.77 3.08 -21.77
C GLU A 96 2.55 2.05 -20.94
N ARG A 97 1.93 0.91 -20.62
CA ARG A 97 2.58 -0.25 -20.00
C ARG A 97 2.92 -1.34 -21.03
N PRO A 98 3.96 -2.15 -20.77
CA PRO A 98 4.34 -3.26 -21.66
C PRO A 98 3.27 -4.33 -21.84
N ASP A 99 2.36 -4.49 -20.87
CA ASP A 99 1.25 -5.44 -20.92
C ASP A 99 0.01 -4.89 -21.65
N GLY A 100 0.05 -3.63 -22.10
CA GLY A 100 -1.03 -2.97 -22.84
C GLY A 100 -2.27 -2.64 -22.00
N LEU A 101 -2.25 -2.90 -20.70
CA LEU A 101 -3.41 -2.68 -19.83
C LEU A 101 -3.61 -1.20 -19.50
N ALA A 102 -4.87 -0.78 -19.44
CA ALA A 102 -5.27 0.51 -18.90
C ALA A 102 -5.65 0.37 -17.41
N GLY A 103 -5.39 1.40 -16.62
CA GLY A 103 -5.63 1.33 -15.19
C GLY A 103 -5.16 2.55 -14.40
N ILE A 104 -4.98 2.33 -13.11
CA ILE A 104 -4.43 3.28 -12.13
C ILE A 104 -3.39 2.56 -11.30
#